data_AF-A0A2J6WYS9-F1
#
_entry.id   AF-A0A2J6WYS9-F1
#
_cell.length_a   1.000
_cell.length_b   1.000
_cell.length_c   1.000
_cell.angle_alpha   90.00
_cell.angle_beta   90.00
_cell.angle_gamma   90.00
#
_symmetry.space_group_name_H-M   'P 1'
#
loop_
_entity.id
_entity.type
_entity.pdbx_description
1 polymer ?
#
loop_
_entity_poly.entity_id
_entity_poly.type
_entity_poly.pdbx_seq_one_letter_code
_entity_poly.pdbx_strand_id
1 'polypeptide(L)'
;MEKVLDVLNQVSSENGYSTFYHEKTREIWISGYKENRKLDIFIKLLKDGSYKFIYETPDERKVALFLNEDNLIDRLNKIFKREVAESK
;
A
#
# COMPACT_ATOMS: atom_id res chain seq x y z
N MET A 1 -11.32 -4.37 -0.07
CA MET A 1 -10.73 -3.28 0.74
C MET A 1 -10.17 -3.79 2.07
N GLU A 2 -10.91 -4.63 2.82
CA GLU A 2 -10.42 -5.22 4.08
C GLU A 2 -9.04 -5.88 3.94
N LYS A 3 -8.86 -6.75 2.94
CA LYS A 3 -7.56 -7.39 2.66
C LYS A 3 -6.41 -6.39 2.46
N VAL A 4 -6.66 -5.29 1.75
CA VAL A 4 -5.65 -4.24 1.51
C VAL A 4 -5.30 -3.53 2.82
N LEU A 5 -6.30 -3.23 3.65
CA LEU A 5 -6.09 -2.66 4.98
C LEU A 5 -5.30 -3.59 5.89
N ASP A 6 -5.57 -4.89 5.88
CA ASP A 6 -4.86 -5.87 6.70
C ASP A 6 -3.38 -5.93 6.34
N VAL A 7 -3.05 -6.03 5.05
CA VAL A 7 -1.67 -5.99 4.56
C VAL A 7 -0.99 -4.71 5.02
N LEU A 8 -1.64 -3.56 4.83
CA LEU A 8 -1.08 -2.26 5.17
C LEU A 8 -0.90 -2.04 6.68
N ASN A 9 -1.86 -2.49 7.50
CA ASN A 9 -1.75 -2.40 8.96
C ASN A 9 -0.60 -3.26 9.48
N GLN A 10 -0.43 -4.46 8.93
CA GLN A 10 0.69 -5.32 9.28
C GLN A 10 2.02 -4.67 8.88
N VAL A 11 2.11 -4.11 7.66
CA VAL A 11 3.32 -3.43 7.17
C VAL A 11 3.68 -2.24 8.06
N SER A 12 2.69 -1.41 8.37
CA SER A 12 2.86 -0.23 9.20
C SER A 12 3.30 -0.60 10.61
N SER A 13 2.75 -1.67 11.19
CA SER A 13 3.18 -2.18 12.49
C SER A 13 4.62 -2.69 12.48
N GLU A 14 5.03 -3.47 11.48
CA GLU A 14 6.39 -4.02 11.36
C GLU A 14 7.46 -2.96 11.10
N ASN A 15 7.08 -1.85 10.44
CA ASN A 15 8.03 -0.83 10.00
C ASN A 15 7.91 0.50 10.75
N GLY A 16 6.95 0.63 11.66
CA GLY A 16 6.73 1.86 12.42
C GLY A 16 6.14 3.00 11.61
N TYR A 17 5.39 2.70 10.53
CA TYR A 17 4.69 3.72 9.76
C TYR A 17 3.31 4.01 10.35
N SER A 18 2.80 5.22 10.10
CA SER A 18 1.42 5.56 10.45
C SER A 18 0.49 5.25 9.28
N THR A 19 -0.56 4.48 9.53
CA THR A 19 -1.66 4.26 8.58
C THR A 19 -2.83 5.16 8.95
N PHE A 20 -3.38 5.87 7.97
CA PHE A 20 -4.62 6.62 8.10
C PHE A 20 -5.64 6.08 7.11
N TYR A 21 -6.81 5.67 7.59
CA TYR A 21 -7.92 5.22 6.77
C TYR A 21 -9.10 6.17 6.91
N HIS A 22 -9.59 6.67 5.77
CA HIS A 22 -10.77 7.52 5.69
C HIS A 22 -11.90 6.79 4.98
N GLU A 23 -12.80 6.21 5.78
CA GLU A 23 -13.88 5.33 5.33
C GLU A 23 -14.80 5.99 4.29
N LYS A 24 -15.19 7.25 4.51
CA LYS A 24 -16.12 7.98 3.62
C LYS A 24 -15.59 8.14 2.20
N THR A 25 -14.28 8.34 2.04
CA THR A 25 -13.64 8.49 0.72
C THR A 25 -12.98 7.21 0.23
N ARG A 26 -12.97 6.16 1.07
CA ARG A 26 -12.29 4.88 0.83
C ARG A 26 -10.81 5.07 0.49
N GLU A 27 -10.17 5.96 1.23
CA GLU A 27 -8.79 6.36 1.04
C GLU A 27 -7.93 5.83 2.18
N ILE A 28 -6.76 5.30 1.82
CA ILE A 28 -5.73 4.86 2.76
C ILE A 28 -4.48 5.66 2.46
N TRP A 29 -3.85 6.15 3.52
CA TRP A 29 -2.61 6.90 3.47
C TRP A 29 -1.60 6.24 4.41
N ILE A 30 -0.39 6.04 3.93
CA ILE A 30 0.76 5.71 4.77
C ILE A 30 1.86 6.69 4.41
N SER A 31 2.42 7.33 5.42
CA SER A 31 3.57 8.22 5.25
C SER A 31 4.53 8.01 6.41
N GLY A 32 5.83 8.01 6.12
CA GLY A 32 6.84 7.91 7.14
C GLY A 32 8.26 7.83 6.60
N TYR A 33 9.20 7.72 7.54
CA TYR A 33 10.62 7.57 7.27
C TYR A 33 11.17 6.40 8.08
N LYS A 34 11.99 5.57 7.45
CA LYS A 34 12.77 4.51 8.12
C LYS A 34 14.18 4.56 7.57
N GLU A 35 15.20 4.67 8.41
CA GLU A 35 16.61 4.70 7.96
C GLU A 35 16.89 5.74 6.85
N ASN A 36 16.35 6.96 6.99
CA ASN A 36 16.41 8.04 5.99
C ASN A 36 15.74 7.73 4.64
N ARG A 37 14.98 6.64 4.55
CA ARG A 37 14.17 6.28 3.39
C ARG A 37 12.75 6.74 3.59
N LYS A 38 12.31 7.67 2.76
CA LYS A 38 10.92 8.15 2.71
C LYS A 38 10.03 7.06 2.10
N LEU A 39 8.86 6.89 2.69
CA LEU A 39 7.78 6.12 2.12
C LEU A 39 6.51 6.96 2.16
N ASP A 40 5.92 7.20 1.00
CA ASP A 40 4.55 7.72 0.88
C ASP A 40 3.72 6.74 0.05
N ILE A 41 2.55 6.34 0.55
CA ILE A 41 1.58 5.50 -0.13
C ILE A 41 0.20 6.15 0.00
N PHE A 42 -0.52 6.18 -1.11
CA PHE A 42 -1.92 6.52 -1.21
C PHE A 42 -2.66 5.45 -2.00
N ILE A 43 -3.75 4.95 -1.42
CA ILE A 43 -4.65 3.99 -2.07
C ILE A 43 -6.08 4.52 -2.00
N LYS A 44 -6.80 4.46 -3.12
CA LYS A 44 -8.23 4.77 -3.17
C LYS A 44 -9.00 3.72 -3.95
N LEU A 45 -10.05 3.17 -3.36
CA LEU A 45 -11.01 2.34 -4.08
C LEU A 45 -11.93 3.22 -4.94
N LEU A 46 -11.93 2.97 -6.24
CA LEU A 46 -12.73 3.68 -7.23
C LEU A 46 -14.12 3.04 -7.38
N LYS A 47 -15.02 3.75 -8.07
CA LYS A 47 -16.42 3.31 -8.26
C LYS A 47 -16.53 2.05 -9.10
N ASP A 48 -15.56 1.80 -9.99
CA ASP A 48 -15.50 0.63 -10.86
C ASP A 48 -14.89 -0.60 -10.18
N GLY A 49 -14.54 -0.51 -8.89
CA GLY A 49 -13.93 -1.59 -8.12
C GLY A 49 -12.40 -1.67 -8.26
N SER A 50 -11.78 -0.83 -9.09
CA SER A 50 -10.33 -0.73 -9.20
C SER A 50 -9.74 0.16 -8.09
N TYR A 51 -8.44 0.04 -7.87
CA TYR A 51 -7.69 0.82 -6.90
C TYR A 51 -6.74 1.78 -7.61
N LYS A 52 -6.87 3.06 -7.29
CA LYS A 52 -5.83 4.05 -7.59
C LYS A 52 -4.74 3.93 -6.54
N PHE A 53 -3.56 3.52 -6.96
CA PHE A 53 -2.39 3.34 -6.09
C PHE A 53 -1.29 4.31 -6.50
N ILE A 54 -0.91 5.20 -5.58
CA ILE A 54 0.21 6.12 -5.75
C ILE A 54 1.22 5.84 -4.65
N TYR A 55 2.50 5.78 -4.98
CA TYR A 55 3.54 5.64 -3.98
C TYR A 55 4.85 6.28 -4.40
N GLU A 56 5.68 6.57 -3.40
CA GLU A 56 7.07 7.02 -3.54
C GLU A 56 7.92 6.18 -2.58
N THR A 57 8.96 5.54 -3.13
CA THR A 57 9.97 4.79 -2.37
C THR A 57 11.34 5.38 -2.67
N PRO A 58 12.41 5.03 -1.93
CA PRO A 58 13.75 5.51 -2.25
C PRO A 58 14.25 5.05 -3.63
N ASP A 59 13.81 3.87 -4.05
CA ASP A 59 14.27 3.23 -5.29
C ASP A 59 13.40 3.64 -6.50
N GLU A 60 12.16 4.08 -6.27
CA GLU A 60 11.22 4.49 -7.32
C GLU A 60 10.69 5.91 -7.06
N ARG A 61 10.86 6.80 -8.07
CA ARG A 61 10.16 8.09 -8.11
C ARG A 61 8.65 7.87 -8.02
N LYS A 62 7.91 8.91 -7.61
CA LYS A 62 6.44 8.89 -7.52
C LYS A 62 5.76 8.15 -8.67
N VAL A 63 5.21 6.97 -8.38
CA VAL A 63 4.49 6.10 -9.32
C VAL A 63 2.99 6.24 -9.10
N ALA A 64 2.20 6.15 -10.16
CA ALA A 64 0.74 6.07 -10.10
C ALA A 64 0.22 4.92 -10.98
N LEU A 65 -0.53 4.00 -10.39
CA LEU A 65 -1.10 2.81 -11.03
C LEU A 65 -2.60 2.72 -10.76
N PHE A 66 -3.31 2.08 -11.67
CA PHE A 66 -4.70 1.65 -11.50
C PHE A 66 -4.73 0.13 -11.58
N LEU A 67 -5.07 -0.52 -10.46
CA LEU A 67 -4.91 -1.97 -10.29
C LEU A 67 -6.22 -2.58 -9.78
N ASN A 68 -6.43 -3.87 -10.03
CA ASN A 68 -7.42 -4.65 -9.27
C ASN A 68 -6.84 -5.01 -7.87
N GLU A 69 -7.63 -5.68 -7.04
CA GLU A 69 -7.23 -6.02 -5.66
C GLU A 69 -5.97 -6.92 -5.62
N ASP A 70 -5.93 -7.96 -6.43
CA ASP A 70 -4.81 -8.94 -6.44
C ASP A 70 -3.49 -8.29 -6.88
N ASN A 71 -3.50 -7.54 -7.99
CA ASN A 71 -2.31 -6.84 -8.48
C ASN A 71 -1.81 -5.77 -7.50
N LEU A 72 -2.73 -5.15 -6.75
CA LEU A 72 -2.36 -4.20 -5.70
C LEU A 72 -1.65 -4.91 -4.55
N ILE A 73 -2.19 -6.03 -4.08
CA ILE A 73 -1.58 -6.84 -3.00
C ILE A 73 -0.19 -7.33 -3.43
N ASP A 74 -0.06 -7.86 -4.64
CA ASP A 74 1.24 -8.29 -5.19
C ASP A 74 2.25 -7.14 -5.24
N ARG A 75 1.81 -5.95 -5.64
CA ARG A 75 2.69 -4.77 -5.68
C ARG A 75 3.10 -4.33 -4.28
N LEU A 76 2.19 -4.33 -3.31
CA LEU A 76 2.49 -4.03 -1.91
C LEU A 76 3.50 -5.03 -1.34
N ASN A 77 3.29 -6.34 -1.56
CA ASN A 77 4.22 -7.37 -1.10
C ASN A 77 5.63 -7.19 -1.69
N LYS A 78 5.74 -6.83 -2.98
CA LYS A 78 7.02 -6.51 -3.61
C LYS A 78 7.71 -5.29 -2.98
N ILE A 79 6.97 -4.20 -2.73
CA ILE A 79 7.51 -2.99 -2.10
C ILE A 79 8.05 -3.30 -0.70
N PHE A 80 7.34 -4.12 0.06
CA PHE A 80 7.72 -4.46 1.44
C PHE A 80 8.55 -5.74 1.56
N LYS A 81 9.01 -6.31 0.44
CA LYS A 81 9.79 -7.57 0.39
C LYS A 81 9.17 -8.69 1.20
N ARG A 82 7.84 -8.76 1.25
CA ARG A 82 7.12 -9.90 1.81
C ARG A 82 7.13 -10.97 0.74
N GLU A 83 7.85 -12.07 0.98
CA GLU A 83 7.66 -13.28 0.20
C GLU A 83 6.19 -13.67 0.35
N VAL A 84 5.44 -13.56 -0.76
CA VAL A 84 4.14 -14.22 -0.85
C VAL A 84 4.48 -15.70 -0.82
N ALA A 85 4.34 -16.32 0.35
CA ALA A 85 4.38 -17.78 0.43
C ALA A 85 3.27 -18.27 -0.49
N GLU A 86 3.65 -18.78 -1.67
CA GLU A 86 2.75 -19.48 -2.57
C GLU A 86 2.05 -20.54 -1.74
N SER A 87 0.76 -20.34 -1.50
CA SER A 87 -0.08 -21.35 -0.89
C SER A 87 -0.22 -22.44 -1.94
N LYS A 88 0.60 -23.49 -1.80
CA LYS A 88 0.48 -24.75 -2.55
C LYS A 88 -0.82 -25.46 -2.22
#